data_AF-A7TZ13-F1
#
_entry.id   AF-A7TZ13-F1
#
_cell.length_a   1.000
_cell.length_b   1.000
_cell.length_c   1.000
_cell.angle_alpha   90.00
_cell.angle_beta   90.00
_cell.angle_gamma   90.00
#
_symmetry.space_group_name_H-M   'P 1'
#
loop_
_entity.id
_entity.type
_entity.pdbx_description
1 polymer ?
#
loop_
_entity_poly.entity_id
_entity_poly.type
_entity_poly.pdbx_seq_one_letter_code
_entity_poly.pdbx_strand_id
1 'polypeptide(L)'
;FGGRPCTGNPTVERDVIPCWIQVVCSLDGHWSSWAQWSTCSTTCGAGNRQRRRDCNNPAPKFGGRRCAGADFENGPCSANQNCPIDGKWNAWNQWTTCSATCNGGTQTRGRTCIEPQFGGKSCSGSSNDDRACGAIKCPIDASWSIWTSWSTCTKTCGGGSRRRSRTCTPAQNGGQPCIGTATDESTCNTQECIVIGSWAQWGRWSTCSKSCDGGSRSRSRPCSNNNCLGNGSENGRCNAKPCGVDGMWGQWQFWGSCSVSCGNGVQSRRRQCDSPRPSSGGRNCRGSSVESNTCIKPSCIQVIDGNWGQWIQWSGCSATCGHATRSRSRQCDSPSPMNGGSFCSGDNNQISSCPNTRPCPIDGGFTEWTQWSQCTVDCLGDRGDQVRRRFCSNPVPRNGGLPCRGETKEKQFCTGTIPKQVNNPSDICFYIGQK
;
A
#
# COMPACT_ATOMS: atom_id res chain seq x y z
N PHE A 1 136.33 -121.65 37.24
CA PHE A 1 137.79 -121.46 37.31
C PHE A 1 138.21 -121.28 38.77
N GLY A 2 139.25 -122.02 39.21
CA GLY A 2 140.29 -121.64 40.19
C GLY A 2 139.99 -120.96 41.54
N GLY A 3 140.28 -121.69 42.63
CA GLY A 3 141.03 -121.18 43.81
C GLY A 3 140.25 -120.59 44.99
N ARG A 4 140.75 -120.61 46.24
CA ARG A 4 141.98 -121.22 46.84
C ARG A 4 141.79 -121.44 48.39
N PRO A 5 142.56 -122.32 49.07
CA PRO A 5 142.36 -122.72 50.48
C PRO A 5 143.48 -122.24 51.47
N CYS A 6 143.30 -122.49 52.79
CA CYS A 6 144.28 -122.65 53.92
C CYS A 6 143.53 -122.94 55.26
N THR A 7 144.06 -123.42 56.42
CA THR A 7 145.14 -124.39 56.82
C THR A 7 145.07 -124.71 58.35
N GLY A 8 145.05 -125.99 58.77
CA GLY A 8 145.36 -126.48 60.15
C GLY A 8 144.30 -126.27 61.26
N ASN A 9 144.32 -126.93 62.44
CA ASN A 9 145.02 -128.14 62.96
C ASN A 9 144.26 -128.67 64.23
N PRO A 10 144.52 -129.88 64.80
CA PRO A 10 143.55 -130.60 65.66
C PRO A 10 143.85 -130.67 67.20
N THR A 11 142.80 -130.93 68.02
CA THR A 11 142.81 -131.76 69.25
C THR A 11 141.39 -132.32 69.56
N VAL A 12 141.13 -133.63 69.44
CA VAL A 12 140.95 -134.69 70.48
C VAL A 12 139.90 -134.41 71.60
N GLU A 13 138.79 -135.18 71.66
CA GLU A 13 138.52 -136.24 72.66
C GLU A 13 137.20 -137.03 72.39
N ARG A 14 136.96 -138.12 73.13
CA ARG A 14 136.04 -139.25 72.81
C ARG A 14 134.69 -139.20 73.53
N ASP A 15 133.67 -139.86 72.96
CA ASP A 15 132.84 -140.87 73.66
C ASP A 15 131.96 -141.71 72.70
N VAL A 16 131.17 -142.67 73.20
CA VAL A 16 130.82 -143.95 72.50
C VAL A 16 129.29 -144.17 72.27
N ILE A 17 128.94 -145.21 71.48
CA ILE A 17 127.63 -145.93 71.28
C ILE A 17 126.56 -145.26 70.32
N PRO A 18 125.55 -145.97 69.72
CA PRO A 18 125.67 -146.49 68.33
C PRO A 18 124.48 -146.31 67.33
N CYS A 19 124.74 -146.67 66.05
CA CYS A 19 123.86 -147.42 65.09
C CYS A 19 122.71 -146.77 64.23
N TRP A 20 122.81 -147.00 62.90
CA TRP A 20 121.79 -147.03 61.79
C TRP A 20 121.10 -145.73 61.29
N ILE A 21 121.41 -145.31 60.04
CA ILE A 21 120.59 -144.41 59.18
C ILE A 21 120.67 -144.84 57.68
N GLN A 22 119.54 -144.79 56.95
CA GLN A 22 119.42 -145.03 55.49
C GLN A 22 119.13 -143.74 54.68
N VAL A 23 119.25 -143.80 53.35
CA VAL A 23 119.03 -142.68 52.39
C VAL A 23 117.76 -142.92 51.54
N VAL A 24 117.00 -141.87 51.21
CA VAL A 24 115.70 -141.93 50.48
C VAL A 24 115.58 -140.79 49.45
N CYS A 25 114.84 -141.00 48.34
CA CYS A 25 114.66 -140.04 47.22
C CYS A 25 113.17 -139.62 46.99
N SER A 26 112.94 -138.47 46.33
CA SER A 26 111.63 -137.81 46.13
C SER A 26 110.97 -138.06 44.75
N LEU A 27 109.66 -137.79 44.62
CA LEU A 27 108.84 -137.97 43.39
C LEU A 27 107.97 -136.74 43.05
N ASP A 28 108.24 -136.09 41.92
CA ASP A 28 107.53 -134.92 41.40
C ASP A 28 106.21 -135.30 40.68
N GLY A 29 105.24 -134.37 40.62
CA GLY A 29 103.91 -134.63 40.05
C GLY A 29 103.69 -134.10 38.63
N HIS A 30 102.71 -134.69 37.92
CA HIS A 30 102.31 -134.36 36.55
C HIS A 30 100.80 -134.10 36.37
N TRP A 31 100.46 -133.32 35.34
CA TRP A 31 99.10 -132.89 35.01
C TRP A 31 98.23 -134.02 34.40
N SER A 32 96.93 -133.98 34.69
CA SER A 32 95.89 -134.74 33.98
C SER A 32 95.69 -134.23 32.54
N SER A 33 94.91 -134.97 31.76
CA SER A 33 94.31 -134.44 30.54
C SER A 33 93.33 -133.30 30.86
N TRP A 34 93.13 -132.41 29.89
CA TRP A 34 92.19 -131.29 29.98
C TRP A 34 90.73 -131.77 29.91
N ALA A 35 89.87 -131.16 30.72
CA ALA A 35 88.42 -131.27 30.61
C ALA A 35 87.87 -130.65 29.30
N GLN A 36 86.58 -130.90 29.03
CA GLN A 36 85.86 -130.25 27.94
C GLN A 36 85.71 -128.74 28.19
N TRP A 37 85.55 -127.98 27.11
CA TRP A 37 85.34 -126.53 27.16
C TRP A 37 83.93 -126.16 27.64
N SER A 38 83.81 -125.04 28.36
CA SER A 38 82.52 -124.41 28.66
C SER A 38 81.77 -123.95 27.41
N THR A 39 80.47 -123.62 27.58
CA THR A 39 79.73 -122.79 26.63
C THR A 39 80.42 -121.43 26.45
N CYS A 40 80.10 -120.75 25.35
CA CYS A 40 80.68 -119.45 25.03
C CYS A 40 80.12 -118.36 25.96
N SER A 41 80.95 -117.41 26.37
CA SER A 41 80.57 -116.31 27.29
C SER A 41 79.57 -115.31 26.71
N THR A 42 79.25 -115.40 25.42
CA THR A 42 78.29 -114.54 24.71
C THR A 42 77.25 -115.38 23.99
N THR A 43 76.05 -114.83 23.80
CA THR A 43 74.99 -115.43 22.98
C THR A 43 75.10 -115.08 21.49
N CYS A 44 75.82 -114.01 21.15
CA CYS A 44 76.11 -113.58 19.78
C CYS A 44 77.58 -113.15 19.65
N GLY A 45 78.14 -113.23 18.44
CA GLY A 45 79.50 -112.77 18.14
C GLY A 45 80.64 -113.54 18.84
N ALA A 46 81.80 -112.90 18.96
CA ALA A 46 82.99 -113.48 19.58
C ALA A 46 82.91 -113.43 21.12
N GLY A 47 83.36 -114.51 21.77
CA GLY A 47 83.44 -114.65 23.22
C GLY A 47 84.58 -115.59 23.63
N ASN A 48 84.61 -115.97 24.90
CA ASN A 48 85.59 -116.90 25.45
C ASN A 48 84.93 -118.11 26.11
N ARG A 49 85.66 -119.22 26.14
CA ARG A 49 85.34 -120.47 26.83
C ARG A 49 86.54 -120.92 27.67
N GLN A 50 86.30 -121.67 28.73
CA GLN A 50 87.34 -122.14 29.68
C GLN A 50 87.32 -123.67 29.82
N ARG A 51 88.48 -124.28 30.07
CA ARG A 51 88.64 -125.69 30.50
C ARG A 51 89.70 -125.84 31.59
N ARG A 52 89.69 -126.95 32.34
CA ARG A 52 90.58 -127.21 33.50
C ARG A 52 91.26 -128.58 33.48
N ARG A 53 92.36 -128.72 34.24
CA ARG A 53 93.13 -129.97 34.47
C ARG A 53 93.73 -129.96 35.89
N ASP A 54 94.01 -131.13 36.43
CA ASP A 54 94.46 -131.30 37.82
C ASP A 54 95.87 -131.92 37.91
N CYS A 55 96.64 -131.56 38.95
CA CYS A 55 98.00 -132.05 39.16
C CYS A 55 98.00 -133.39 39.93
N ASN A 56 97.49 -134.45 39.31
CA ASN A 56 97.20 -135.72 39.99
C ASN A 56 97.70 -136.99 39.28
N ASN A 57 98.42 -136.88 38.15
CA ASN A 57 98.74 -138.04 37.30
C ASN A 57 100.24 -138.17 36.94
N PRO A 58 101.12 -138.55 37.89
CA PRO A 58 100.86 -138.81 39.30
C PRO A 58 100.89 -137.52 40.15
N ALA A 59 100.34 -137.58 41.37
CA ALA A 59 100.46 -136.50 42.36
C ALA A 59 101.86 -136.50 43.03
N PRO A 60 102.44 -135.34 43.40
CA PRO A 60 103.75 -135.27 44.05
C PRO A 60 103.78 -135.97 45.42
N LYS A 61 104.87 -136.67 45.75
CA LYS A 61 105.06 -137.35 47.05
C LYS A 61 106.48 -137.17 47.60
N PHE A 62 106.61 -137.35 48.92
CA PHE A 62 107.90 -137.31 49.65
C PHE A 62 108.76 -136.07 49.34
N GLY A 63 108.13 -134.89 49.33
CA GLY A 63 108.80 -133.60 49.08
C GLY A 63 108.96 -133.21 47.60
N GLY A 64 108.43 -133.99 46.66
CA GLY A 64 108.47 -133.66 45.23
C GLY A 64 107.66 -132.41 44.85
N ARG A 65 108.04 -131.82 43.72
CA ARG A 65 107.52 -130.55 43.19
C ARG A 65 106.09 -130.69 42.65
N ARG A 66 105.29 -129.64 42.84
CA ARG A 66 103.98 -129.48 42.17
C ARG A 66 104.18 -129.19 40.68
N CYS A 67 103.18 -129.56 39.88
CA CYS A 67 103.15 -129.31 38.45
C CYS A 67 103.26 -127.81 38.15
N ALA A 68 104.15 -127.45 37.22
CA ALA A 68 104.30 -126.07 36.76
C ALA A 68 103.27 -125.72 35.66
N GLY A 69 102.75 -124.49 35.69
CA GLY A 69 101.74 -123.98 34.75
C GLY A 69 100.36 -123.77 35.37
N ALA A 70 99.41 -123.26 34.59
CA ALA A 70 98.04 -123.04 35.04
C ALA A 70 97.21 -124.34 35.03
N ASP A 71 96.27 -124.43 35.98
CA ASP A 71 95.23 -125.48 36.07
C ASP A 71 94.02 -125.20 35.14
N PHE A 72 93.94 -124.00 34.56
CA PHE A 72 92.92 -123.61 33.58
C PHE A 72 93.51 -123.05 32.29
N GLU A 73 92.75 -123.16 31.20
CA GLU A 73 93.03 -122.56 29.91
C GLU A 73 91.79 -121.81 29.42
N ASN A 74 91.97 -120.60 28.88
CA ASN A 74 90.94 -119.84 28.19
C ASN A 74 91.19 -119.93 26.68
N GLY A 75 90.13 -120.08 25.90
CA GLY A 75 90.20 -120.11 24.44
C GLY A 75 89.04 -119.32 23.82
N PRO A 76 89.24 -118.74 22.63
CA PRO A 76 88.18 -118.03 21.93
C PRO A 76 87.06 -119.00 21.49
N CYS A 77 85.87 -118.44 21.34
CA CYS A 77 84.71 -119.06 20.72
C CYS A 77 83.89 -118.01 19.97
N SER A 78 83.03 -118.47 19.06
CA SER A 78 82.06 -117.63 18.37
C SER A 78 80.68 -118.25 18.58
N ALA A 79 79.72 -117.45 19.01
CA ALA A 79 78.32 -117.87 19.11
C ALA A 79 77.62 -117.70 17.74
N ASN A 80 76.79 -118.67 17.35
CA ASN A 80 76.19 -118.77 16.01
C ASN A 80 75.05 -117.76 15.73
N GLN A 81 75.06 -116.58 16.37
CA GLN A 81 74.08 -115.52 16.15
C GLN A 81 74.78 -114.18 15.89
N ASN A 82 74.25 -113.41 14.93
CA ASN A 82 74.65 -112.03 14.69
C ASN A 82 74.09 -111.13 15.80
N CYS A 83 74.89 -110.19 16.30
CA CYS A 83 74.43 -109.26 17.33
C CYS A 83 73.50 -108.17 16.74
N PRO A 84 72.50 -107.68 17.50
CA PRO A 84 71.64 -106.58 17.09
C PRO A 84 72.42 -105.30 16.74
N ILE A 85 72.02 -104.62 15.66
CA ILE A 85 72.57 -103.33 15.24
C ILE A 85 71.45 -102.29 15.30
N ASP A 86 71.53 -101.39 16.27
CA ASP A 86 70.57 -100.30 16.45
C ASP A 86 70.60 -99.31 15.27
N GLY A 87 69.41 -98.82 14.89
CA GLY A 87 69.23 -97.84 13.83
C GLY A 87 69.82 -96.49 14.20
N LYS A 88 70.36 -95.78 13.20
CA LYS A 88 71.05 -94.49 13.39
C LYS A 88 70.40 -93.40 12.54
N TRP A 89 70.30 -92.19 13.09
CA TRP A 89 69.83 -91.04 12.33
C TRP A 89 70.85 -90.62 11.27
N ASN A 90 70.36 -90.35 10.05
CA ASN A 90 71.13 -89.56 9.08
C ASN A 90 71.28 -88.11 9.56
N ALA A 91 72.18 -87.37 8.90
CA ALA A 91 72.30 -85.93 9.10
C ALA A 91 70.97 -85.21 8.82
N TRP A 92 70.75 -84.10 9.52
CA TRP A 92 69.62 -83.22 9.27
C TRP A 92 69.71 -82.58 7.88
N ASN A 93 68.58 -82.50 7.18
CA ASN A 93 68.43 -81.67 5.99
C ASN A 93 68.63 -80.19 6.34
N GLN A 94 68.92 -79.37 5.33
CA GLN A 94 68.92 -77.92 5.49
C GLN A 94 67.52 -77.40 5.88
N TRP A 95 67.49 -76.31 6.63
CA TRP A 95 66.25 -75.62 6.99
C TRP A 95 65.55 -75.08 5.74
N THR A 96 64.23 -75.24 5.66
CA THR A 96 63.39 -74.58 4.64
C THR A 96 63.49 -73.05 4.72
N THR A 97 63.10 -72.35 3.66
CA THR A 97 62.91 -70.89 3.72
C THR A 97 61.85 -70.54 4.77
N CYS A 98 61.96 -69.35 5.38
CA CYS A 98 61.00 -68.92 6.40
C CYS A 98 59.60 -68.79 5.78
N SER A 99 58.58 -69.40 6.42
CA SER A 99 57.20 -69.41 5.90
C SER A 99 56.56 -68.03 5.75
N ALA A 100 57.10 -67.02 6.43
CA ALA A 100 56.68 -65.62 6.31
C ALA A 100 57.91 -64.70 6.35
N THR A 101 57.96 -63.69 5.48
CA THR A 101 59.06 -62.71 5.44
C THR A 101 58.99 -61.69 6.59
N CYS A 102 57.81 -61.49 7.18
CA CYS A 102 57.58 -60.59 8.30
C CYS A 102 56.39 -61.06 9.15
N ASN A 103 56.25 -60.52 10.36
CA ASN A 103 55.27 -60.87 11.41
C ASN A 103 55.38 -62.31 11.98
N GLY A 104 56.53 -62.96 11.81
CA GLY A 104 56.82 -64.29 12.36
C GLY A 104 56.42 -65.42 11.41
N GLY A 105 57.33 -66.38 11.24
CA GLY A 105 57.11 -67.61 10.50
C GLY A 105 57.88 -68.78 11.12
N THR A 106 57.82 -69.93 10.46
CA THR A 106 58.50 -71.16 10.88
C THR A 106 59.42 -71.64 9.76
N GLN A 107 60.61 -72.10 10.13
CA GLN A 107 61.45 -72.96 9.29
C GLN A 107 61.37 -74.39 9.84
N THR A 108 61.39 -75.35 8.92
CA THR A 108 61.27 -76.78 9.21
C THR A 108 62.48 -77.53 8.65
N ARG A 109 62.87 -78.64 9.26
CA ARG A 109 63.85 -79.59 8.69
C ARG A 109 63.53 -81.02 9.09
N GLY A 110 63.91 -81.96 8.23
CA GLY A 110 63.73 -83.40 8.44
C GLY A 110 65.04 -84.17 8.48
N ARG A 111 64.99 -85.39 9.01
CA ARG A 111 66.03 -86.43 8.94
C ARG A 111 65.40 -87.81 8.85
N THR A 112 66.11 -88.75 8.22
CA THR A 112 65.65 -90.13 8.04
C THR A 112 66.42 -91.08 8.97
N CYS A 113 65.72 -92.08 9.53
CA CYS A 113 66.33 -93.15 10.31
C CYS A 113 66.90 -94.22 9.37
N ILE A 114 68.13 -94.68 9.60
CA ILE A 114 68.67 -95.90 9.01
C ILE A 114 68.06 -97.07 9.79
N GLU A 115 67.43 -98.01 9.08
CA GLU A 115 66.72 -99.14 9.69
C GLU A 115 67.64 -100.04 10.53
N PRO A 116 67.19 -100.50 11.71
CA PRO A 116 67.97 -101.43 12.53
C PRO A 116 68.09 -102.80 11.87
N GLN A 117 69.19 -103.51 12.15
CA GLN A 117 69.41 -104.87 11.66
C GLN A 117 69.48 -105.87 12.83
N PHE A 118 69.14 -107.13 12.55
CA PHE A 118 69.25 -108.26 13.49
C PHE A 118 68.52 -108.02 14.83
N GLY A 119 67.37 -107.34 14.81
CA GLY A 119 66.56 -107.06 16.01
C GLY A 119 67.02 -105.85 16.83
N GLY A 120 67.86 -104.97 16.28
CA GLY A 120 68.22 -103.70 16.91
C GLY A 120 67.04 -102.75 17.09
N LYS A 121 67.23 -101.72 17.92
CA LYS A 121 66.22 -100.69 18.22
C LYS A 121 66.13 -99.66 17.11
N SER A 122 64.92 -99.22 16.78
CA SER A 122 64.67 -98.08 15.89
C SER A 122 65.22 -96.78 16.48
N CYS A 123 65.50 -95.79 15.63
CA CYS A 123 66.04 -94.50 16.08
C CYS A 123 65.09 -93.77 17.04
N SER A 124 65.59 -93.34 18.20
CA SER A 124 64.83 -92.58 19.18
C SER A 124 64.81 -91.07 18.89
N GLY A 125 63.65 -90.44 19.09
CA GLY A 125 63.43 -88.99 18.90
C GLY A 125 62.65 -88.64 17.62
N SER A 126 62.40 -87.35 17.40
CA SER A 126 61.66 -86.88 16.23
C SER A 126 62.47 -86.97 14.92
N SER A 127 61.80 -87.26 13.81
CA SER A 127 62.32 -87.12 12.44
C SER A 127 62.27 -85.68 11.92
N ASN A 128 61.45 -84.81 12.53
CA ASN A 128 61.26 -83.42 12.14
C ASN A 128 61.62 -82.46 13.29
N ASP A 129 62.06 -81.26 12.94
CA ASP A 129 62.44 -80.18 13.85
C ASP A 129 62.02 -78.83 13.26
N ASP A 130 61.52 -77.93 14.10
CA ASP A 130 60.84 -76.68 13.72
C ASP A 130 61.40 -75.52 14.54
N ARG A 131 61.63 -74.36 13.90
CA ARG A 131 62.08 -73.14 14.60
C ARG A 131 61.42 -71.87 14.09
N ALA A 132 61.25 -70.91 14.99
CA ALA A 132 60.75 -69.58 14.65
C ALA A 132 61.75 -68.78 13.80
N CYS A 133 61.22 -67.95 12.90
CA CYS A 133 61.95 -67.05 12.01
C CYS A 133 61.09 -65.80 11.71
N GLY A 134 61.59 -64.86 10.90
CA GLY A 134 60.78 -63.74 10.40
C GLY A 134 60.40 -62.68 11.46
N ALA A 135 61.29 -62.39 12.41
CA ALA A 135 61.03 -61.46 13.52
C ALA A 135 60.77 -59.99 13.13
N ILE A 136 61.02 -59.62 11.86
CA ILE A 136 60.77 -58.28 11.32
C ILE A 136 59.26 -58.03 11.26
N LYS A 137 58.78 -56.88 11.72
CA LYS A 137 57.37 -56.46 11.56
C LYS A 137 57.13 -55.96 10.15
N CYS A 138 55.99 -56.31 9.56
CA CYS A 138 55.68 -55.88 8.19
C CYS A 138 55.49 -54.35 8.11
N PRO A 139 55.89 -53.69 7.01
CA PRO A 139 55.55 -52.30 6.72
C PRO A 139 54.05 -52.04 6.83
N ILE A 140 53.67 -50.92 7.45
CA ILE A 140 52.30 -50.42 7.49
C ILE A 140 52.32 -49.02 6.90
N ASP A 141 51.70 -48.85 5.74
CA ASP A 141 51.65 -47.57 5.04
C ASP A 141 50.81 -46.53 5.80
N ALA A 142 51.21 -45.27 5.67
CA ALA A 142 50.49 -44.15 6.23
C ALA A 142 49.13 -43.95 5.54
N SER A 143 48.12 -43.57 6.30
CA SER A 143 46.75 -43.38 5.78
C SER A 143 46.21 -41.99 6.10
N TRP A 144 45.60 -41.36 5.10
CA TRP A 144 44.86 -40.11 5.29
C TRP A 144 43.50 -40.37 5.96
N SER A 145 43.12 -39.52 6.91
CA SER A 145 41.73 -39.40 7.34
C SER A 145 40.85 -38.94 6.17
N ILE A 146 39.53 -39.11 6.33
CA ILE A 146 38.57 -38.35 5.51
C ILE A 146 38.83 -36.84 5.67
N TRP A 147 38.52 -36.07 4.61
CA TRP A 147 38.54 -34.61 4.67
C TRP A 147 37.46 -34.08 5.61
N THR A 148 37.76 -33.00 6.33
CA THR A 148 36.72 -32.19 6.98
C THR A 148 35.80 -31.58 5.93
N SER A 149 34.60 -31.16 6.35
CA SER A 149 33.80 -30.22 5.57
C SER A 149 34.59 -28.95 5.25
N TRP A 150 34.27 -28.32 4.13
CA TRP A 150 34.79 -27.00 3.77
C TRP A 150 34.40 -25.94 4.82
N SER A 151 35.33 -25.03 5.11
CA SER A 151 35.02 -23.80 5.84
C SER A 151 33.98 -22.96 5.09
N THR A 152 33.37 -22.02 5.81
CA THR A 152 32.70 -20.88 5.17
C THR A 152 33.70 -20.12 4.27
N CYS A 153 33.18 -19.46 3.23
CA CYS A 153 33.99 -18.64 2.34
C CYS A 153 34.43 -17.34 3.04
N THR A 154 35.68 -16.91 2.86
CA THR A 154 36.20 -15.68 3.49
C THR A 154 35.54 -14.39 2.99
N LYS A 155 34.85 -14.42 1.85
CA LYS A 155 34.04 -13.31 1.33
C LYS A 155 32.68 -13.81 0.85
N THR A 156 31.68 -12.94 0.82
CA THR A 156 30.34 -13.20 0.28
C THR A 156 30.20 -12.91 -1.23
N CYS A 157 31.12 -12.12 -1.80
CA CYS A 157 31.26 -11.83 -3.23
C CYS A 157 32.71 -11.40 -3.52
N GLY A 158 33.05 -11.20 -4.80
CA GLY A 158 34.35 -10.63 -5.21
C GLY A 158 35.54 -11.57 -4.95
N GLY A 159 35.31 -12.88 -4.99
CA GLY A 159 36.33 -13.92 -4.84
C GLY A 159 36.87 -14.03 -3.41
N GLY A 160 36.33 -14.98 -2.65
CA GLY A 160 36.90 -15.46 -1.39
C GLY A 160 37.59 -16.82 -1.55
N SER A 161 38.14 -17.31 -0.45
CA SER A 161 38.71 -18.65 -0.32
C SER A 161 37.97 -19.44 0.75
N ARG A 162 37.95 -20.76 0.61
CA ARG A 162 37.54 -21.71 1.65
C ARG A 162 38.58 -22.81 1.76
N ARG A 163 38.74 -23.37 2.96
CA ARG A 163 39.74 -24.41 3.24
C ARG A 163 39.10 -25.65 3.86
N ARG A 164 39.72 -26.81 3.67
CA ARG A 164 39.44 -28.06 4.39
C ARG A 164 40.74 -28.76 4.77
N SER A 165 40.69 -29.63 5.76
CA SER A 165 41.87 -30.32 6.29
C SER A 165 41.64 -31.83 6.46
N ARG A 166 42.73 -32.58 6.55
CA ARG A 166 42.78 -34.02 6.87
C ARG A 166 44.05 -34.31 7.65
N THR A 167 44.05 -35.36 8.47
CA THR A 167 45.23 -35.80 9.24
C THR A 167 45.83 -37.06 8.64
N CYS A 168 47.16 -37.18 8.69
CA CYS A 168 47.87 -38.39 8.28
C CYS A 168 48.14 -39.25 9.52
N THR A 169 47.71 -40.51 9.48
CA THR A 169 48.18 -41.55 10.41
C THR A 169 49.57 -41.98 9.96
N PRO A 170 50.65 -41.80 10.77
CA PRO A 170 52.01 -42.08 10.33
C PRO A 170 52.24 -43.54 9.95
N ALA A 171 53.13 -43.78 8.98
CA ALA A 171 53.58 -45.11 8.61
C ALA A 171 54.36 -45.77 9.77
N GLN A 172 54.34 -47.10 9.82
CA GLN A 172 55.12 -47.91 10.75
C GLN A 172 55.97 -48.93 10.00
N ASN A 173 57.06 -49.38 10.64
CA ASN A 173 57.93 -50.45 10.14
C ASN A 173 58.46 -50.26 8.69
N GLY A 174 58.65 -49.00 8.25
CA GLY A 174 59.14 -48.68 6.90
C GLY A 174 58.07 -48.60 5.81
N GLY A 175 56.78 -48.47 6.17
CA GLY A 175 55.71 -48.17 5.20
C GLY A 175 55.82 -46.79 4.56
N GLN A 176 55.09 -46.58 3.46
CA GLN A 176 55.09 -45.34 2.70
C GLN A 176 54.42 -44.17 3.44
N PRO A 177 54.96 -42.94 3.38
CA PRO A 177 54.34 -41.77 3.98
C PRO A 177 53.12 -41.30 3.18
N CYS A 178 52.25 -40.51 3.82
CA CYS A 178 51.09 -39.93 3.15
C CYS A 178 51.51 -38.97 2.03
N ILE A 179 51.09 -39.25 0.78
CA ILE A 179 51.37 -38.38 -0.37
C ILE A 179 50.29 -37.29 -0.49
N GLY A 180 50.73 -36.04 -0.73
CA GLY A 180 49.89 -34.85 -0.87
C GLY A 180 49.84 -33.98 0.39
N THR A 181 49.03 -32.92 0.35
CA THR A 181 48.90 -31.95 1.46
C THR A 181 47.86 -32.36 2.50
N ALA A 182 48.04 -31.89 3.74
CA ALA A 182 47.06 -31.99 4.83
C ALA A 182 45.93 -30.94 4.74
N THR A 183 46.11 -29.91 3.91
CA THR A 183 45.16 -28.81 3.69
C THR A 183 44.90 -28.63 2.21
N ASP A 184 43.64 -28.31 1.88
CA ASP A 184 43.17 -28.00 0.53
C ASP A 184 42.42 -26.67 0.56
N GLU A 185 42.60 -25.84 -0.46
CA GLU A 185 42.06 -24.49 -0.57
C GLU A 185 41.40 -24.28 -1.94
N SER A 186 40.19 -23.75 -1.93
CA SER A 186 39.37 -23.56 -3.12
C SER A 186 38.80 -22.15 -3.14
N THR A 187 38.79 -21.52 -4.32
CA THR A 187 38.10 -20.24 -4.54
C THR A 187 36.59 -20.42 -4.45
N CYS A 188 35.91 -19.41 -3.90
CA CYS A 188 34.47 -19.40 -3.71
C CYS A 188 33.92 -17.98 -3.85
N ASN A 189 32.61 -17.85 -4.07
CA ASN A 189 31.92 -16.57 -4.20
C ASN A 189 32.58 -15.61 -5.22
N THR A 190 32.89 -16.13 -6.41
CA THR A 190 33.56 -15.43 -7.51
C THR A 190 32.64 -14.46 -8.28
N GLN A 191 31.34 -14.43 -7.99
CA GLN A 191 30.44 -13.39 -8.49
C GLN A 191 30.96 -12.00 -8.14
N GLU A 192 30.88 -11.06 -9.08
CA GLU A 192 31.23 -9.67 -8.83
C GLU A 192 30.39 -9.10 -7.68
N CYS A 193 31.03 -8.31 -6.80
CA CYS A 193 30.29 -7.57 -5.79
C CYS A 193 29.49 -6.47 -6.47
N ILE A 194 28.15 -6.52 -6.34
CA ILE A 194 27.26 -5.46 -6.80
C ILE A 194 27.50 -4.22 -5.94
N VAL A 195 28.39 -3.33 -6.40
CA VAL A 195 28.55 -2.00 -5.82
C VAL A 195 27.34 -1.17 -6.23
N ILE A 196 26.32 -1.15 -5.37
CA ILE A 196 25.15 -0.30 -5.53
C ILE A 196 25.64 1.16 -5.53
N GLY A 197 25.46 1.85 -6.65
CA GLY A 197 25.79 3.25 -6.76
C GLY A 197 24.91 4.09 -5.84
N SER A 198 25.50 5.10 -5.19
CA SER A 198 24.72 6.13 -4.51
C SER A 198 24.26 7.18 -5.51
N TRP A 199 23.03 7.65 -5.31
CA TRP A 199 22.50 8.82 -6.00
C TRP A 199 23.10 10.09 -5.39
N ALA A 200 23.61 10.99 -6.22
CA ALA A 200 23.88 12.36 -5.79
C ALA A 200 22.58 13.09 -5.41
N GLN A 201 22.72 14.25 -4.75
CA GLN A 201 21.57 15.10 -4.47
C GLN A 201 20.86 15.53 -5.76
N TRP A 202 19.54 15.67 -5.69
CA TRP A 202 18.73 16.17 -6.81
C TRP A 202 19.19 17.57 -7.24
N GLY A 203 19.41 17.73 -8.55
CA GLY A 203 19.60 19.05 -9.15
C GLY A 203 18.36 19.94 -8.93
N ARG A 204 18.55 21.24 -9.16
CA ARG A 204 17.42 22.19 -9.15
C ARG A 204 16.41 21.81 -10.24
N TRP A 205 15.14 22.04 -9.94
CA TRP A 205 14.07 21.96 -10.94
C TRP A 205 14.33 22.95 -12.08
N SER A 206 14.08 22.51 -13.31
CA SER A 206 14.00 23.39 -14.47
C SER A 206 12.92 24.46 -14.27
N THR A 207 13.00 25.53 -15.06
CA THR A 207 11.85 26.43 -15.27
C THR A 207 10.65 25.63 -15.77
N CYS A 208 9.45 26.09 -15.43
CA CYS A 208 8.21 25.44 -15.87
C CYS A 208 8.03 25.67 -17.37
N SER A 209 7.67 24.63 -18.13
CA SER A 209 7.50 24.69 -19.59
C SER A 209 6.34 25.57 -20.05
N LYS A 210 5.42 25.94 -19.14
CA LYS A 210 4.40 26.97 -19.33
C LYS A 210 4.32 27.91 -18.14
N SER A 211 3.94 29.16 -18.38
CA SER A 211 3.65 30.15 -17.33
C SER A 211 2.30 29.92 -16.63
N CYS A 212 1.35 29.27 -17.29
CA CYS A 212 -0.01 28.95 -16.81
C CYS A 212 -0.60 27.76 -17.60
N ASP A 213 -1.83 27.34 -17.31
CA ASP A 213 -2.53 26.19 -17.94
C ASP A 213 -1.79 24.84 -17.83
N GLY A 214 -1.08 24.64 -16.72
CA GLY A 214 -0.41 23.37 -16.41
C GLY A 214 0.82 23.12 -17.29
N GLY A 215 1.99 23.45 -16.75
CA GLY A 215 3.28 23.09 -17.33
C GLY A 215 3.91 21.87 -16.65
N SER A 216 5.01 21.42 -17.24
CA SER A 216 5.93 20.42 -16.72
C SER A 216 7.27 21.06 -16.37
N ARG A 217 7.94 20.53 -15.35
CA ARG A 217 9.34 20.80 -15.03
C ARG A 217 10.04 19.49 -14.74
N SER A 218 11.34 19.43 -14.97
CA SER A 218 12.16 18.23 -14.75
C SER A 218 13.36 18.56 -13.85
N ARG A 219 13.88 17.54 -13.17
CA ARG A 219 15.20 17.59 -12.54
C ARG A 219 15.87 16.24 -12.67
N SER A 220 17.19 16.24 -12.68
CA SER A 220 18.02 15.04 -12.73
C SER A 220 18.97 14.97 -11.55
N ARG A 221 19.52 13.78 -11.32
CA ARG A 221 20.62 13.51 -10.38
C ARG A 221 21.58 12.51 -11.02
N PRO A 222 22.90 12.75 -10.98
CA PRO A 222 23.86 11.76 -11.46
C PRO A 222 23.95 10.56 -10.50
N CYS A 223 24.23 9.38 -11.06
CA CYS A 223 24.57 8.16 -10.34
C CYS A 223 26.10 8.00 -10.36
N SER A 224 26.73 7.70 -9.23
CA SER A 224 28.20 7.63 -9.17
C SER A 224 28.80 6.46 -9.98
N ASN A 225 28.09 5.32 -10.09
CA ASN A 225 28.61 4.07 -10.68
C ASN A 225 27.64 3.41 -11.70
N ASN A 226 26.72 4.17 -12.31
CA ASN A 226 25.64 3.69 -13.21
C ASN A 226 24.68 2.59 -12.68
N ASN A 227 24.94 2.03 -11.49
CA ASN A 227 24.16 0.95 -10.88
C ASN A 227 23.37 1.44 -9.64
N CYS A 228 22.59 2.51 -9.80
CA CYS A 228 21.77 3.10 -8.75
C CYS A 228 20.30 2.65 -8.89
N LEU A 229 19.68 2.16 -7.81
CA LEU A 229 18.30 1.71 -7.84
C LEU A 229 17.31 2.90 -7.95
N GLY A 230 16.35 2.82 -8.88
CA GLY A 230 15.33 3.85 -9.11
C GLY A 230 15.68 4.82 -10.24
N ASN A 231 14.93 5.92 -10.36
CA ASN A 231 15.08 6.85 -11.49
C ASN A 231 16.08 7.99 -11.19
N GLY A 232 16.90 8.34 -12.17
CA GLY A 232 17.81 9.49 -12.18
C GLY A 232 17.20 10.79 -12.71
N SER A 233 15.95 10.75 -13.18
CA SER A 233 15.17 11.88 -13.66
C SER A 233 13.78 11.86 -13.03
N GLU A 234 13.27 13.03 -12.64
CA GLU A 234 11.95 13.23 -12.06
C GLU A 234 11.22 14.36 -12.78
N ASN A 235 9.96 14.13 -13.13
CA ASN A 235 9.07 15.12 -13.74
C ASN A 235 8.00 15.57 -12.74
N GLY A 236 7.84 16.89 -12.60
CA GLY A 236 6.83 17.51 -11.74
C GLY A 236 5.87 18.39 -12.55
N ARG A 237 4.60 18.44 -12.12
CA ARG A 237 3.62 19.41 -12.62
C ARG A 237 3.88 20.78 -11.97
N CYS A 238 3.66 21.85 -12.71
CA CYS A 238 3.82 23.23 -12.25
C CYS A 238 2.80 24.15 -12.92
N ASN A 239 2.61 25.36 -12.35
CA ASN A 239 1.76 26.41 -12.91
C ASN A 239 0.35 25.94 -13.32
N ALA A 240 -0.31 25.21 -12.42
CA ALA A 240 -1.68 24.70 -12.59
C ALA A 240 -2.78 25.79 -12.52
N LYS A 241 -2.41 27.06 -12.30
CA LYS A 241 -3.36 28.18 -12.40
C LYS A 241 -3.69 28.42 -13.87
N PRO A 242 -4.97 28.61 -14.24
CA PRO A 242 -5.32 28.87 -15.63
C PRO A 242 -4.72 30.18 -16.15
N CYS A 243 -4.47 30.26 -17.46
CA CYS A 243 -4.08 31.51 -18.10
C CYS A 243 -5.25 32.51 -18.09
N GLY A 244 -4.91 33.81 -18.07
CA GLY A 244 -5.91 34.88 -18.21
C GLY A 244 -6.52 34.85 -19.60
N VAL A 245 -7.85 34.77 -19.68
CA VAL A 245 -8.61 34.89 -20.94
C VAL A 245 -9.16 36.30 -21.01
N ASP A 246 -8.67 37.09 -21.96
CA ASP A 246 -9.20 38.43 -22.25
C ASP A 246 -10.65 38.29 -22.79
N GLY A 247 -11.54 39.15 -22.30
CA GLY A 247 -12.95 39.12 -22.68
C GLY A 247 -13.18 39.61 -24.10
N MET A 248 -14.06 38.94 -24.84
CA MET A 248 -14.54 39.39 -26.14
C MET A 248 -16.06 39.57 -26.13
N TRP A 249 -16.52 40.51 -26.95
CA TRP A 249 -17.93 40.83 -27.11
C TRP A 249 -18.69 39.68 -27.75
N GLY A 250 -19.78 39.26 -27.11
CA GLY A 250 -20.84 38.48 -27.75
C GLY A 250 -21.55 39.27 -28.84
N GLN A 251 -22.41 38.57 -29.57
CA GLN A 251 -23.20 39.17 -30.64
C GLN A 251 -24.12 40.27 -30.08
N TRP A 252 -24.36 41.30 -30.90
CA TRP A 252 -25.36 42.31 -30.58
C TRP A 252 -26.74 41.67 -30.54
N GLN A 253 -27.51 42.00 -29.51
CA GLN A 253 -28.95 41.76 -29.49
C GLN A 253 -29.63 42.50 -30.65
N PHE A 254 -30.85 42.08 -31.00
CA PHE A 254 -31.69 42.81 -31.93
C PHE A 254 -31.95 44.25 -31.46
N TRP A 255 -32.23 45.15 -32.40
CA TRP A 255 -32.64 46.51 -32.08
C TRP A 255 -33.95 46.50 -31.29
N GLY A 256 -33.96 47.19 -30.15
CA GLY A 256 -35.19 47.47 -29.42
C GLY A 256 -36.10 48.42 -30.21
N SER A 257 -37.38 48.47 -29.83
CA SER A 257 -38.35 49.39 -30.42
C SER A 257 -37.87 50.85 -30.41
N CYS A 258 -38.29 51.61 -31.42
CA CYS A 258 -38.06 53.05 -31.48
C CYS A 258 -38.66 53.75 -30.25
N SER A 259 -37.95 54.72 -29.67
CA SER A 259 -38.39 55.46 -28.47
C SER A 259 -39.67 56.28 -28.65
N VAL A 260 -40.18 56.41 -29.89
CA VAL A 260 -41.40 57.16 -30.24
C VAL A 260 -42.28 56.35 -31.20
N SER A 261 -43.58 56.64 -31.19
CA SER A 261 -44.57 56.06 -32.11
C SER A 261 -44.69 56.81 -33.44
N CYS A 262 -44.41 58.12 -33.48
CA CYS A 262 -44.39 58.97 -34.67
C CYS A 262 -43.19 59.94 -34.63
N GLY A 263 -42.74 60.44 -35.78
CA GLY A 263 -41.58 61.32 -35.89
C GLY A 263 -40.21 60.66 -35.65
N ASN A 264 -39.22 61.44 -35.23
CA ASN A 264 -37.84 60.98 -35.01
C ASN A 264 -37.64 60.48 -33.58
N GLY A 265 -37.06 59.29 -33.43
CA GLY A 265 -36.66 58.72 -32.13
C GLY A 265 -35.34 57.99 -32.20
N VAL A 266 -35.02 57.27 -31.14
CA VAL A 266 -33.81 56.45 -31.00
C VAL A 266 -34.19 55.01 -30.68
N GLN A 267 -33.55 54.06 -31.37
CA GLN A 267 -33.56 52.64 -31.05
C GLN A 267 -32.18 52.28 -30.47
N SER A 268 -32.14 51.33 -29.54
CA SER A 268 -30.87 50.87 -28.95
C SER A 268 -30.78 49.34 -28.95
N ARG A 269 -29.55 48.83 -29.04
CA ARG A 269 -29.22 47.42 -28.84
C ARG A 269 -28.07 47.25 -27.87
N ARG A 270 -27.97 46.09 -27.24
CA ARG A 270 -26.97 45.77 -26.23
C ARG A 270 -26.19 44.51 -26.59
N ARG A 271 -24.99 44.38 -26.06
CA ARG A 271 -24.15 43.18 -26.15
C ARG A 271 -23.51 42.89 -24.80
N GLN A 272 -23.17 41.64 -24.57
CA GLN A 272 -22.52 41.19 -23.34
C GLN A 272 -21.05 40.83 -23.58
N CYS A 273 -20.22 40.93 -22.54
CA CYS A 273 -18.81 40.56 -22.59
C CYS A 273 -18.65 39.09 -22.14
N ASP A 274 -19.11 38.17 -22.99
CA ASP A 274 -19.33 36.76 -22.64
C ASP A 274 -18.77 35.75 -23.65
N SER A 275 -18.22 36.19 -24.78
CA SER A 275 -17.90 35.33 -25.93
C SER A 275 -16.43 35.41 -26.38
N PRO A 276 -15.43 35.09 -25.53
CA PRO A 276 -15.57 34.53 -24.18
C PRO A 276 -15.64 35.59 -23.08
N ARG A 277 -16.16 35.19 -21.90
CA ARG A 277 -16.16 36.02 -20.70
C ARG A 277 -14.74 36.16 -20.13
N PRO A 278 -14.30 37.36 -19.69
CA PRO A 278 -13.00 37.52 -19.06
C PRO A 278 -12.86 36.62 -17.83
N SER A 279 -11.73 35.93 -17.71
CA SER A 279 -11.45 35.03 -16.59
C SER A 279 -9.96 34.99 -16.24
N SER A 280 -9.64 34.51 -15.02
CA SER A 280 -8.27 34.27 -14.54
C SER A 280 -7.32 35.49 -14.66
N GLY A 281 -7.85 36.70 -14.50
CA GLY A 281 -7.08 37.95 -14.61
C GLY A 281 -6.98 38.55 -16.01
N GLY A 282 -7.67 37.98 -17.00
CA GLY A 282 -7.81 38.58 -18.33
C GLY A 282 -8.57 39.91 -18.32
N ARG A 283 -8.32 40.73 -19.34
CA ARG A 283 -8.82 42.10 -19.49
C ARG A 283 -10.30 42.11 -19.84
N ASN A 284 -11.01 43.16 -19.39
CA ASN A 284 -12.42 43.37 -19.75
C ASN A 284 -12.56 43.85 -21.21
N CYS A 285 -13.73 43.63 -21.82
CA CYS A 285 -13.98 44.00 -23.21
C CYS A 285 -13.82 45.51 -23.46
N ARG A 286 -13.17 45.86 -24.58
CA ARG A 286 -12.94 47.27 -24.97
C ARG A 286 -14.10 47.82 -25.83
N GLY A 287 -14.60 49.00 -25.47
CA GLY A 287 -15.69 49.70 -26.18
C GLY A 287 -17.02 49.68 -25.42
N SER A 288 -18.09 50.21 -26.04
CA SER A 288 -19.42 50.25 -25.42
C SER A 288 -20.16 48.91 -25.47
N SER A 289 -20.95 48.60 -24.44
CA SER A 289 -21.92 47.50 -24.40
C SER A 289 -23.30 47.89 -24.97
N VAL A 290 -23.49 49.16 -25.32
CA VAL A 290 -24.74 49.73 -25.87
C VAL A 290 -24.44 50.48 -27.15
N GLU A 291 -25.26 50.28 -28.18
CA GLU A 291 -25.25 51.06 -29.41
C GLU A 291 -26.65 51.65 -29.63
N SER A 292 -26.70 52.90 -30.09
CA SER A 292 -27.92 53.65 -30.35
C SER A 292 -27.92 54.15 -31.79
N ASN A 293 -29.06 54.03 -32.46
CA ASN A 293 -29.25 54.54 -33.82
C ASN A 293 -30.58 55.29 -33.91
N THR A 294 -30.65 56.27 -34.80
CA THR A 294 -31.87 57.03 -35.06
C THR A 294 -32.90 56.13 -35.75
N CYS A 295 -34.18 56.33 -35.46
CA CYS A 295 -35.30 55.68 -36.12
C CYS A 295 -36.34 56.73 -36.51
N ILE A 296 -36.84 56.65 -37.74
CA ILE A 296 -37.82 57.58 -38.30
C ILE A 296 -39.15 56.82 -38.42
N LYS A 297 -40.19 57.34 -37.75
CA LYS A 297 -41.57 56.90 -37.85
C LYS A 297 -42.39 57.92 -38.68
N PRO A 298 -43.60 57.56 -39.15
CA PRO A 298 -44.45 58.48 -39.90
C PRO A 298 -44.63 59.83 -39.20
N SER A 299 -44.82 60.89 -39.97
CA SER A 299 -45.02 62.24 -39.45
C SER A 299 -46.26 62.30 -38.56
N CYS A 300 -46.16 63.00 -37.42
CA CYS A 300 -47.25 63.12 -36.44
C CYS A 300 -48.41 64.05 -36.90
N ILE A 301 -48.42 64.51 -38.16
CA ILE A 301 -49.41 65.46 -38.67
C ILE A 301 -50.57 64.68 -39.30
N GLN A 302 -51.74 64.76 -38.68
CA GLN A 302 -53.03 64.38 -39.25
C GLN A 302 -53.95 65.60 -39.11
N VAL A 303 -54.47 66.11 -40.24
CA VAL A 303 -55.41 67.23 -40.26
C VAL A 303 -56.78 66.70 -39.86
N ILE A 304 -57.46 67.37 -38.93
CA ILE A 304 -58.81 66.99 -38.47
C ILE A 304 -59.70 68.21 -38.64
N ASP A 305 -60.68 68.13 -39.56
CA ASP A 305 -61.70 69.16 -39.72
C ASP A 305 -62.70 69.14 -38.54
N GLY A 306 -63.17 70.32 -38.14
CA GLY A 306 -64.08 70.50 -37.03
C GLY A 306 -65.52 70.14 -37.39
N ASN A 307 -66.24 69.51 -36.45
CA ASN A 307 -67.67 69.24 -36.61
C ASN A 307 -68.47 69.65 -35.37
N TRP A 308 -69.74 70.00 -35.58
CA TRP A 308 -70.61 70.56 -34.55
C TRP A 308 -70.95 69.53 -33.47
N GLY A 309 -70.70 69.91 -32.21
CA GLY A 309 -71.26 69.24 -31.05
C GLY A 309 -72.78 69.37 -30.97
N GLN A 310 -73.37 68.59 -30.07
CA GLN A 310 -74.82 68.62 -29.88
C GLN A 310 -75.30 69.98 -29.35
N TRP A 311 -76.50 70.38 -29.76
CA TRP A 311 -77.16 71.56 -29.21
C TRP A 311 -77.42 71.38 -27.72
N ILE A 312 -77.03 72.40 -26.94
CA ILE A 312 -77.45 72.53 -25.54
C ILE A 312 -78.98 72.63 -25.50
N GLN A 313 -79.59 72.18 -24.40
CA GLN A 313 -81.03 72.30 -24.19
C GLN A 313 -81.46 73.77 -24.21
N TRP A 314 -82.71 74.02 -24.63
CA TRP A 314 -83.28 75.36 -24.60
C TRP A 314 -83.29 75.94 -23.19
N SER A 315 -82.87 77.21 -23.08
CA SER A 315 -82.99 77.99 -21.85
C SER A 315 -84.47 78.22 -21.47
N GLY A 316 -84.70 78.62 -20.21
CA GLY A 316 -86.00 79.08 -19.75
C GLY A 316 -86.47 80.33 -20.50
N CYS A 317 -87.78 80.57 -20.47
CA CYS A 317 -88.36 81.75 -21.10
C CYS A 317 -87.93 83.03 -20.37
N SER A 318 -87.59 84.08 -21.14
CA SER A 318 -87.16 85.39 -20.62
C SER A 318 -88.20 86.12 -19.77
N ALA A 319 -89.48 85.75 -19.88
CA ALA A 319 -90.58 86.21 -19.03
C ALA A 319 -91.68 85.13 -18.92
N THR A 320 -92.57 85.27 -17.93
CA THR A 320 -93.71 84.37 -17.68
C THR A 320 -95.04 84.88 -18.26
N CYS A 321 -95.10 86.16 -18.66
CA CYS A 321 -96.23 86.78 -19.35
C CYS A 321 -95.73 87.62 -20.54
N GLY A 322 -96.57 87.82 -21.56
CA GLY A 322 -96.19 88.57 -22.79
C GLY A 322 -95.28 87.79 -23.75
N HIS A 323 -94.62 88.47 -24.69
CA HIS A 323 -93.83 87.84 -25.78
C HIS A 323 -92.43 87.38 -25.31
N ALA A 324 -92.38 86.34 -24.48
CA ALA A 324 -91.12 85.75 -24.02
C ALA A 324 -90.40 84.92 -25.09
N THR A 325 -89.08 84.85 -24.97
CA THR A 325 -88.17 84.11 -25.86
C THR A 325 -87.28 83.15 -25.07
N ARG A 326 -86.74 82.16 -25.76
CA ARG A 326 -85.76 81.17 -25.26
C ARG A 326 -84.62 81.00 -26.26
N SER A 327 -83.46 80.56 -25.79
CA SER A 327 -82.23 80.44 -26.59
C SER A 327 -81.50 79.11 -26.35
N ARG A 328 -80.65 78.69 -27.29
CA ARG A 328 -79.70 77.58 -27.11
C ARG A 328 -78.47 77.76 -28.00
N SER A 329 -77.35 77.17 -27.60
CA SER A 329 -76.10 77.21 -28.35
C SER A 329 -75.47 75.82 -28.54
N ARG A 330 -74.46 75.73 -29.39
CA ARG A 330 -73.61 74.54 -29.62
C ARG A 330 -72.16 74.97 -29.82
N GLN A 331 -71.22 74.05 -29.60
CA GLN A 331 -69.79 74.29 -29.80
C GLN A 331 -69.24 73.46 -30.97
N CYS A 332 -68.12 73.88 -31.55
CA CYS A 332 -67.44 73.18 -32.65
C CYS A 332 -66.37 72.24 -32.08
N ASP A 333 -66.80 71.16 -31.44
CA ASP A 333 -65.96 70.33 -30.55
C ASP A 333 -66.02 68.81 -30.82
N SER A 334 -66.80 68.37 -31.80
CA SER A 334 -67.17 66.95 -31.97
C SER A 334 -66.85 66.37 -33.36
N PRO A 335 -65.58 66.31 -33.80
CA PRO A 335 -64.37 66.70 -33.07
C PRO A 335 -64.02 68.19 -33.22
N SER A 336 -63.20 68.72 -32.32
CA SER A 336 -62.58 70.05 -32.48
C SER A 336 -61.57 70.02 -33.65
N PRO A 337 -61.49 71.08 -34.47
CA PRO A 337 -60.50 71.13 -35.54
C PRO A 337 -59.06 71.14 -34.99
N MET A 338 -58.17 70.34 -35.60
CA MET A 338 -56.76 70.23 -35.23
C MET A 338 -55.83 70.23 -36.44
N ASN A 339 -54.57 70.64 -36.24
CA ASN A 339 -53.52 70.65 -37.25
C ASN A 339 -53.87 71.37 -38.56
N GLY A 340 -54.62 72.49 -38.47
CA GLY A 340 -55.01 73.30 -39.63
C GLY A 340 -56.32 72.89 -40.29
N GLY A 341 -57.10 71.99 -39.70
CA GLY A 341 -58.44 71.63 -40.17
C GLY A 341 -59.46 72.77 -40.04
N SER A 342 -60.52 72.67 -40.83
CA SER A 342 -61.53 73.70 -41.05
C SER A 342 -62.44 73.90 -39.83
N PHE A 343 -62.84 75.14 -39.54
CA PHE A 343 -63.82 75.43 -38.47
C PHE A 343 -65.26 75.21 -38.94
N CYS A 344 -66.17 74.92 -38.00
CA CYS A 344 -67.54 74.54 -38.32
C CYS A 344 -68.36 75.69 -38.96
N SER A 345 -69.10 75.38 -40.02
CA SER A 345 -69.93 76.34 -40.76
C SER A 345 -71.38 76.40 -40.24
N GLY A 346 -71.94 77.62 -40.17
CA GLY A 346 -73.31 77.91 -39.74
C GLY A 346 -73.42 78.47 -38.32
N ASP A 347 -74.64 78.80 -37.88
CA ASP A 347 -74.84 79.48 -36.60
C ASP A 347 -74.58 78.57 -35.38
N ASN A 348 -73.96 79.15 -34.35
CA ASN A 348 -73.68 78.52 -33.07
C ASN A 348 -74.72 78.83 -31.97
N ASN A 349 -75.69 79.70 -32.25
CA ASN A 349 -76.72 80.18 -31.33
C ASN A 349 -78.07 80.24 -32.06
N GLN A 350 -79.16 79.90 -31.37
CA GLN A 350 -80.51 79.91 -31.91
C GLN A 350 -81.48 80.50 -30.88
N ILE A 351 -82.37 81.40 -31.32
CA ILE A 351 -83.41 82.02 -30.49
C ILE A 351 -84.79 81.62 -31.05
N SER A 352 -85.76 81.41 -30.16
CA SER A 352 -87.13 81.01 -30.50
C SER A 352 -88.14 81.62 -29.51
N SER A 353 -89.38 81.85 -29.95
CA SER A 353 -90.48 82.32 -29.10
C SER A 353 -90.95 81.22 -28.14
N CYS A 354 -91.46 81.62 -26.97
CA CYS A 354 -92.03 80.70 -26.00
C CYS A 354 -93.50 80.38 -26.30
N PRO A 355 -93.92 79.10 -26.22
CA PRO A 355 -95.24 78.68 -26.73
C PRO A 355 -96.43 79.00 -25.81
N ASN A 356 -96.22 79.25 -24.51
CA ASN A 356 -97.29 79.36 -23.52
C ASN A 356 -97.02 80.48 -22.49
N THR A 357 -97.27 81.73 -22.86
CA THR A 357 -97.20 82.90 -21.96
C THR A 357 -98.60 83.45 -21.70
N ARG A 358 -98.90 83.80 -20.44
CA ARG A 358 -100.23 84.33 -20.05
C ARG A 358 -100.27 85.86 -20.26
N PRO A 359 -101.46 86.50 -20.31
CA PRO A 359 -101.57 87.96 -20.21
C PRO A 359 -101.18 88.45 -18.80
N CYS A 360 -100.58 89.64 -18.70
CA CYS A 360 -100.15 90.21 -17.41
C CYS A 360 -101.32 90.91 -16.66
N PRO A 361 -101.23 91.12 -15.33
CA PRO A 361 -102.22 91.84 -14.51
C PRO A 361 -102.36 93.34 -14.83
N ILE A 362 -103.52 93.95 -14.53
CA ILE A 362 -103.78 95.39 -14.67
C ILE A 362 -104.51 95.90 -13.42
N ASP A 363 -103.89 96.79 -12.66
CA ASP A 363 -104.45 97.39 -11.43
C ASP A 363 -105.49 98.49 -11.71
N GLY A 364 -106.42 98.73 -10.78
CA GLY A 364 -107.49 99.70 -10.94
C GLY A 364 -107.19 101.11 -10.42
N GLY A 365 -107.72 102.12 -11.11
CA GLY A 365 -107.63 103.53 -10.73
C GLY A 365 -109.00 104.19 -10.50
N PHE A 366 -109.02 105.20 -9.63
CA PHE A 366 -110.22 106.03 -9.40
C PHE A 366 -110.43 107.04 -10.54
N THR A 367 -111.69 107.39 -10.81
CA THR A 367 -112.06 108.60 -11.55
C THR A 367 -111.79 109.84 -10.70
N GLU A 368 -111.77 110.99 -11.37
CA GLU A 368 -111.90 112.29 -10.71
C GLU A 368 -113.17 112.39 -9.86
N TRP A 369 -113.15 113.31 -8.89
CA TRP A 369 -114.30 113.63 -8.04
C TRP A 369 -115.37 114.43 -8.79
N THR A 370 -116.65 114.18 -8.49
CA THR A 370 -117.76 115.02 -8.95
C THR A 370 -117.68 116.43 -8.33
N GLN A 371 -118.43 117.37 -8.90
CA GLN A 371 -118.70 118.65 -8.23
C GLN A 371 -119.46 118.43 -6.90
N TRP A 372 -119.34 119.42 -6.01
CA TRP A 372 -120.07 119.46 -4.73
C TRP A 372 -121.57 119.69 -4.96
N SER A 373 -122.40 119.01 -4.18
CA SER A 373 -123.85 119.29 -4.12
C SER A 373 -124.13 120.70 -3.58
N GLN A 374 -125.35 121.20 -3.79
CA GLN A 374 -125.81 122.41 -3.12
C GLN A 374 -125.87 122.22 -1.59
N CYS A 375 -125.88 123.34 -0.87
CA CYS A 375 -125.92 123.36 0.60
C CYS A 375 -127.28 122.84 1.10
N THR A 376 -127.31 122.13 2.23
CA THR A 376 -128.57 121.66 2.81
C THR A 376 -129.39 122.75 3.53
N VAL A 377 -128.91 123.99 3.61
CA VAL A 377 -129.61 125.13 4.23
C VAL A 377 -129.34 126.43 3.46
N ASP A 378 -130.33 127.32 3.41
CA ASP A 378 -130.28 128.55 2.59
C ASP A 378 -130.30 129.86 3.41
N CYS A 379 -130.74 129.83 4.67
CA CYS A 379 -130.85 131.02 5.52
C CYS A 379 -129.48 131.54 5.97
N LEU A 380 -129.26 132.87 5.85
CA LEU A 380 -127.99 133.50 6.22
C LEU A 380 -127.69 133.31 7.71
N GLY A 381 -126.59 132.61 8.00
CA GLY A 381 -126.13 132.28 9.35
C GLY A 381 -126.37 130.83 9.78
N ASP A 382 -127.25 130.09 9.09
CA ASP A 382 -127.48 128.67 9.37
C ASP A 382 -126.39 127.81 8.72
N ARG A 383 -126.02 126.70 9.37
CA ARG A 383 -124.96 125.78 8.95
C ARG A 383 -125.54 124.49 8.36
N GLY A 384 -125.10 124.13 7.16
CA GLY A 384 -125.49 122.93 6.45
C GLY A 384 -124.29 122.18 5.86
N ASP A 385 -124.55 121.26 4.94
CA ASP A 385 -123.55 120.36 4.35
C ASP A 385 -123.61 120.29 2.81
N GLN A 386 -122.50 119.88 2.19
CA GLN A 386 -122.35 119.56 0.77
C GLN A 386 -121.60 118.23 0.60
N VAL A 387 -121.82 117.51 -0.51
CA VAL A 387 -121.26 116.17 -0.78
C VAL A 387 -120.74 116.03 -2.21
N ARG A 388 -119.64 115.29 -2.42
CA ARG A 388 -119.15 114.83 -3.75
C ARG A 388 -118.73 113.34 -3.73
N ARG A 389 -118.53 112.72 -4.91
CA ARG A 389 -118.24 111.27 -5.07
C ARG A 389 -117.19 110.95 -6.16
N ARG A 390 -116.62 109.74 -6.15
CA ARG A 390 -115.74 109.18 -7.22
C ARG A 390 -115.88 107.66 -7.33
N PHE A 391 -115.48 107.06 -8.47
CA PHE A 391 -115.68 105.64 -8.79
C PHE A 391 -114.38 104.92 -9.18
N CYS A 392 -114.26 103.62 -8.92
CA CYS A 392 -113.09 102.81 -9.30
C CYS A 392 -113.27 102.23 -10.71
N SER A 393 -112.93 103.00 -11.75
CA SER A 393 -113.18 102.59 -13.14
C SER A 393 -112.19 103.14 -14.18
N ASN A 394 -111.08 103.76 -13.77
CA ASN A 394 -110.11 104.36 -14.68
C ASN A 394 -108.65 103.94 -14.36
N PRO A 395 -108.18 102.76 -14.82
CA PRO A 395 -108.95 101.69 -15.47
C PRO A 395 -109.69 100.82 -14.42
N VAL A 396 -110.56 99.92 -14.89
CA VAL A 396 -111.14 98.85 -14.06
C VAL A 396 -110.09 97.74 -13.85
N PRO A 397 -109.85 97.25 -12.62
CA PRO A 397 -108.90 96.16 -12.37
C PRO A 397 -109.23 94.93 -13.23
N ARG A 398 -108.21 94.31 -13.85
CA ARG A 398 -108.38 93.14 -14.71
C ARG A 398 -107.19 92.18 -14.56
N ASN A 399 -107.38 90.92 -14.95
CA ASN A 399 -106.34 89.88 -14.90
C ASN A 399 -105.68 89.68 -13.51
N GLY A 400 -106.43 89.92 -12.42
CA GLY A 400 -105.94 89.77 -11.04
C GLY A 400 -105.22 90.99 -10.45
N GLY A 401 -105.28 92.15 -11.10
CA GLY A 401 -104.76 93.40 -10.55
C GLY A 401 -105.55 93.94 -9.34
N LEU A 402 -104.93 94.85 -8.60
CA LEU A 402 -105.38 95.36 -7.31
C LEU A 402 -106.60 96.31 -7.42
N PRO A 403 -107.54 96.28 -6.47
CA PRO A 403 -108.66 97.21 -6.40
C PRO A 403 -108.25 98.59 -5.88
N CYS A 404 -108.95 99.64 -6.30
CA CYS A 404 -108.72 101.01 -5.82
C CYS A 404 -108.95 101.11 -4.29
N ARG A 405 -108.04 101.79 -3.57
CA ARG A 405 -108.12 101.99 -2.12
C ARG A 405 -108.33 103.46 -1.75
N GLY A 406 -109.44 103.79 -1.10
CA GLY A 406 -109.76 105.14 -0.65
C GLY A 406 -111.27 105.39 -0.60
N GLU A 407 -111.70 106.48 0.06
CA GLU A 407 -113.13 106.81 0.16
C GLU A 407 -113.72 107.25 -1.19
N THR A 408 -115.00 106.90 -1.40
CA THR A 408 -115.77 107.15 -2.64
C THR A 408 -116.78 108.30 -2.50
N LYS A 409 -116.90 108.89 -1.31
CA LYS A 409 -117.81 109.98 -0.97
C LYS A 409 -117.13 110.91 0.03
N GLU A 410 -117.19 112.22 -0.20
CA GLU A 410 -116.64 113.24 0.69
C GLU A 410 -117.75 114.23 1.09
N LYS A 411 -117.64 114.83 2.28
CA LYS A 411 -118.65 115.73 2.85
C LYS A 411 -117.98 116.93 3.51
N GLN A 412 -118.48 118.14 3.26
CA GLN A 412 -117.98 119.39 3.86
C GLN A 412 -119.13 120.29 4.34
N PHE A 413 -118.85 121.18 5.30
CA PHE A 413 -119.82 122.16 5.79
C PHE A 413 -119.96 123.37 4.85
N CYS A 414 -121.14 123.96 4.86
CA CYS A 414 -121.50 125.21 4.17
C CYS A 414 -122.42 126.06 5.07
N THR A 415 -122.69 127.30 4.65
CA THR A 415 -123.65 128.19 5.33
C THR A 415 -124.63 128.78 4.33
N GLY A 416 -125.87 128.99 4.75
CA GLY A 416 -126.88 129.66 3.94
C GLY A 416 -126.54 131.13 3.66
N THR A 417 -127.18 131.72 2.66
CA THR A 417 -126.78 133.01 2.05
C THR A 417 -127.89 134.06 1.98
N ILE A 418 -129.11 133.78 2.43
CA ILE A 418 -130.30 134.66 2.28
C ILE A 418 -130.62 135.47 3.56
N PRO A 419 -130.56 136.82 3.59
CA PRO A 419 -130.74 137.65 4.79
C PRO A 419 -132.20 137.80 5.29
N LYS A 420 -132.37 138.15 6.57
CA LYS A 420 -133.66 138.54 7.20
C LYS A 420 -133.78 140.08 7.31
N GLN A 421 -134.98 140.63 7.18
CA GLN A 421 -135.28 142.08 7.37
C GLN A 421 -136.47 142.30 8.32
N VAL A 422 -136.52 143.48 8.96
CA VAL A 422 -137.45 143.83 10.04
C VAL A 422 -138.20 145.13 9.70
N ASN A 423 -139.52 145.04 9.47
CA ASN A 423 -140.57 146.05 9.79
C ASN A 423 -141.87 145.84 8.98
N ASN A 424 -142.67 144.82 9.34
CA ASN A 424 -144.15 144.90 9.34
C ASN A 424 -144.71 143.69 10.14
N PRO A 425 -145.84 143.80 10.87
CA PRO A 425 -146.27 142.78 11.84
C PRO A 425 -147.03 141.62 11.18
N SER A 426 -146.34 140.89 10.32
CA SER A 426 -146.67 139.52 9.92
C SER A 426 -145.42 138.93 9.29
N ASP A 427 -144.47 138.52 10.15
CA ASP A 427 -143.37 137.63 9.78
C ASP A 427 -143.89 136.48 8.92
N ILE A 428 -143.08 136.01 7.97
CA ILE A 428 -142.88 134.57 7.78
C ILE A 428 -141.73 134.26 6.81
N CYS A 429 -140.70 133.59 7.32
CA CYS A 429 -139.84 132.73 6.50
C CYS A 429 -140.58 131.38 6.31
N PHE A 430 -141.49 131.30 5.34
CA PHE A 430 -142.03 130.03 4.86
C PHE A 430 -141.94 129.98 3.34
N TYR A 431 -140.94 129.24 2.88
CA TYR A 431 -141.28 128.02 2.16
C TYR A 431 -140.64 126.87 2.95
N ILE A 432 -141.41 126.07 3.68
CA ILE A 432 -142.20 124.96 3.13
C ILE A 432 -141.28 124.09 2.29
N GLY A 433 -140.63 123.13 2.95
CA GLY A 433 -139.94 122.07 2.22
C GLY A 433 -140.95 121.14 1.53
N GLN A 434 -140.47 120.39 0.54
CA GLN A 434 -140.61 118.93 0.43
C GLN A 434 -140.48 118.48 -1.03
N LYS A 435 -139.46 117.66 -1.30
CA LYS A 435 -139.68 116.22 -1.45
C LYS A 435 -138.46 115.45 -0.98
#